data_AF-A0A673J0M8-F1
#
_entry.id   AF-A0A673J0M8-F1
#
_cell.length_a   1.000
_cell.length_b   1.000
_cell.length_c   1.000
_cell.angle_alpha   90.00
_cell.angle_beta   90.00
_cell.angle_gamma   90.00
#
_symmetry.space_group_name_H-M   'P 1'
#
loop_
_entity.id
_entity.type
_entity.pdbx_description
1 polymer ?
#
loop_
_entity_poly.entity_id
_entity_poly.type
_entity_poly.pdbx_seq_one_letter_code
_entity_poly.pdbx_strand_id
1 'polypeptide(L)'
;MSLSLCSADNRCLSSLISTCEDCLRRSPECAWCSQEKFLDGAHVSQRCGSVSDLRVRGCEEAFIENPNVKVEVNATISSSQVSPREINIDLRPGGEAMFVIEVQQLERYPVDLYYLVDVSASMQDNLDRLKTAGLALSHQMKEHSSDFRVGFGSFVDKPVSPYIDVHPSKNDYEVHCRPAHGFIHVLPVTQNMTEFTRVIQEQRISGNMDTPEGGFDAMLQAAVCQKDIGWRPEAKHLLLVMTDQPSHLALDSKLAGIVVPHDGRCHLEDNIYSQTTTMEHPTIAQLAEKLLENSVYSIFAVDQVQYQWYEDLLDLIPGSYVGRLFPKASNLKDLIVMRYFMNKMSVSVTEQYVLRASVVFVLCLSRLKVFFKVTVGMSWCPAENGDQDVLMSVRPVGFNESVTVRIRQICGCGCTETGCCHDDPDPSPCPAETAVCRADRSEPVCSGRGTCKCGTCVCDSSRLGNIYGKFCEMDDFSCPYVKGLVCGGHGQCVSGECVCLPGWTGETCDCPVSTESCVSDDGLICSGWGKCVCGKCVCDDSRRSGALCEKCPICDSSCQSHWSCVNCHLSNGLGSDAYQLCNHSCAASSVEYVDDITGTYSTKH
;
A
#
# COMPACT_ATOMS: atom_id res chain seq x y z
N MET A 1 -31.76 -42.78 -11.85
CA MET A 1 -30.55 -41.99 -12.14
C MET A 1 -30.14 -41.31 -10.85
N SER A 2 -29.14 -41.89 -10.20
CA SER A 2 -28.56 -41.47 -8.93
C SER A 2 -27.63 -40.27 -9.16
N LEU A 3 -27.92 -39.17 -8.46
CA LEU A 3 -27.05 -38.01 -8.37
C LEU A 3 -25.92 -38.32 -7.37
N SER A 4 -24.68 -38.35 -7.84
CA SER A 4 -23.49 -38.47 -7.01
C SER A 4 -23.16 -37.12 -6.37
N LEU A 5 -23.22 -37.04 -5.03
CA LEU A 5 -22.54 -36.00 -4.27
C LEU A 5 -21.03 -36.20 -4.41
N CYS A 6 -20.33 -35.28 -5.09
CA CYS A 6 -18.88 -35.15 -4.91
C CYS A 6 -18.64 -34.41 -3.59
N SER A 7 -18.21 -35.15 -2.57
CA SER A 7 -17.92 -34.65 -1.22
C SER A 7 -16.63 -33.81 -1.18
N ALA A 8 -16.62 -32.80 -0.31
CA ALA A 8 -15.48 -31.96 0.07
C ALA A 8 -14.41 -32.70 0.94
N ASP A 9 -14.54 -34.02 1.12
CA ASP A 9 -13.81 -34.81 2.14
C ASP A 9 -12.31 -35.06 1.91
N ASN A 10 -11.74 -34.75 0.74
CA ASN A 10 -10.36 -35.17 0.41
C ASN A 10 -9.25 -34.18 0.82
N ARG A 11 -9.57 -33.03 1.41
CA ARG A 11 -8.56 -32.00 1.71
C ARG A 11 -7.75 -32.26 3.00
N CYS A 12 -8.38 -32.86 4.00
CA CYS A 12 -7.75 -33.13 5.29
C CYS A 12 -7.03 -34.48 5.34
N LEU A 13 -7.47 -35.46 4.55
CA LEU A 13 -6.92 -36.82 4.54
C LEU A 13 -5.59 -36.88 3.77
N SER A 14 -4.53 -37.39 4.40
CA SER A 14 -3.25 -37.74 3.76
C SER A 14 -2.52 -38.76 4.62
N SER A 15 -1.88 -39.75 3.99
CA SER A 15 -1.05 -40.74 4.68
C SER A 15 0.21 -40.14 5.34
N LEU A 16 0.56 -38.90 5.01
CA LEU A 16 1.73 -38.18 5.54
C LEU A 16 1.47 -37.49 6.89
N ILE A 17 0.21 -37.47 7.37
CA ILE A 17 -0.14 -36.82 8.63
C ILE A 17 0.17 -37.77 9.79
N SER A 18 1.13 -37.37 10.63
CA SER A 18 1.52 -38.09 11.84
C SER A 18 1.22 -37.31 13.13
N THR A 19 1.07 -35.98 13.05
CA THR A 19 0.85 -35.12 14.21
C THR A 19 -0.39 -34.25 14.08
N CYS A 20 -0.89 -33.78 15.23
CA CYS A 20 -1.98 -32.82 15.29
C CYS A 20 -1.62 -31.50 14.58
N GLU A 21 -0.39 -31.01 14.74
CA GLU A 21 0.09 -29.80 14.06
C GLU A 21 0.09 -29.96 12.54
N ASP A 22 0.56 -31.09 12.03
CA ASP A 22 0.56 -31.37 10.59
C ASP A 22 -0.86 -31.39 10.02
N CYS A 23 -1.82 -31.92 10.77
CA CYS A 23 -3.23 -31.90 10.39
C CYS A 23 -3.76 -30.47 10.31
N LEU A 24 -3.54 -29.67 11.36
CA LEU A 24 -4.09 -28.32 11.44
C LEU A 24 -3.47 -27.34 10.44
N ARG A 25 -2.23 -27.59 9.98
CA ARG A 25 -1.53 -26.77 8.97
C ARG A 25 -2.07 -26.96 7.55
N ARG A 26 -2.81 -28.03 7.24
CA ARG A 26 -3.25 -28.31 5.86
C ARG A 26 -4.36 -27.39 5.38
N SER A 27 -5.36 -27.19 6.22
CA SER A 27 -6.51 -26.35 5.88
C SER A 27 -7.24 -25.92 7.15
N PRO A 28 -7.82 -24.70 7.19
CA PRO A 28 -8.66 -24.26 8.31
C PRO A 28 -9.88 -25.15 8.56
N GLU A 29 -10.31 -25.95 7.57
CA GLU A 29 -11.42 -26.89 7.71
C GLU A 29 -11.03 -28.23 8.37
N CYS A 30 -9.74 -28.45 8.62
CA CYS A 30 -9.23 -29.67 9.25
C CYS A 30 -9.17 -29.55 10.77
N ALA A 31 -9.56 -30.65 11.41
CA ALA A 31 -9.58 -30.86 12.84
C ALA A 31 -8.88 -32.19 13.17
N TRP A 32 -8.45 -32.34 14.42
CA TRP A 32 -7.76 -33.53 14.91
C TRP A 32 -8.52 -34.20 16.04
N CYS A 33 -8.58 -35.52 16.05
CA CYS A 33 -9.17 -36.30 17.14
C CYS A 33 -8.09 -36.83 18.10
N SER A 34 -8.07 -36.31 19.33
CA SER A 34 -7.14 -36.73 20.40
C SER A 34 -7.66 -37.90 21.24
N GLN A 35 -8.83 -38.47 20.91
CA GLN A 35 -9.41 -39.58 21.67
C GLN A 35 -8.59 -40.87 21.53
N GLU A 36 -8.13 -41.46 22.64
CA GLU A 36 -7.22 -42.62 22.65
C GLU A 36 -7.72 -43.79 21.79
N LYS A 37 -8.97 -44.24 22.00
CA LYS A 37 -9.54 -45.43 21.32
C LYS A 37 -10.19 -45.13 19.97
N PHE A 38 -9.89 -44.00 19.35
CA PHE A 38 -10.50 -43.60 18.09
C PHE A 38 -10.04 -44.45 16.89
N LEU A 39 -8.81 -44.98 16.92
CA LEU A 39 -8.22 -45.57 15.74
C LEU A 39 -8.65 -47.01 15.43
N ASP A 40 -9.14 -47.82 16.37
CA ASP A 40 -9.51 -49.25 16.18
C ASP A 40 -8.65 -50.03 15.14
N GLY A 41 -7.32 -49.85 15.16
CA GLY A 41 -6.37 -50.47 14.23
C GLY A 41 -6.11 -49.74 12.90
N ALA A 42 -6.69 -48.56 12.69
CA ALA A 42 -6.47 -47.69 11.55
C ALA A 42 -5.21 -46.81 11.69
N HIS A 43 -4.71 -46.30 10.56
CA HIS A 43 -3.50 -45.49 10.50
C HIS A 43 -3.67 -44.13 11.20
N VAL A 44 -2.61 -43.62 11.85
CA VAL A 44 -2.61 -42.35 12.64
C VAL A 44 -3.18 -41.17 11.88
N SER A 45 -2.97 -41.11 10.55
CA SER A 45 -3.54 -40.10 9.67
C SER A 45 -5.07 -39.99 9.70
N GLN A 46 -5.77 -41.04 10.14
CA GLN A 46 -7.24 -41.04 10.24
C GLN A 46 -7.76 -40.20 11.41
N ARG A 47 -6.88 -39.79 12.35
CA ARG A 47 -7.18 -38.80 13.39
C ARG A 47 -7.42 -37.41 12.81
N CYS A 48 -6.97 -37.13 11.59
CA CYS A 48 -7.22 -35.88 10.89
C CYS A 48 -8.43 -35.97 9.96
N GLY A 49 -9.36 -35.04 10.11
CA GLY A 49 -10.58 -34.98 9.29
C GLY A 49 -11.30 -33.65 9.44
N SER A 50 -12.45 -33.50 8.77
CA SER A 50 -13.35 -32.37 9.09
C SER A 50 -14.06 -32.64 10.41
N VAL A 51 -14.52 -31.60 11.11
CA VAL A 51 -15.28 -31.77 12.37
C VAL A 51 -16.50 -32.68 12.17
N SER A 52 -17.23 -32.52 11.06
CA SER A 52 -18.37 -33.37 10.70
C SER A 52 -17.98 -34.83 10.51
N ASP A 53 -16.86 -35.08 9.85
CA ASP A 53 -16.38 -36.43 9.54
C ASP A 53 -15.86 -37.14 10.80
N LEU A 54 -15.10 -36.44 11.66
CA LEU A 54 -14.62 -36.99 12.93
C LEU A 54 -15.79 -37.36 13.87
N ARG A 55 -16.85 -36.55 13.91
CA ARG A 55 -18.08 -36.87 14.65
C ARG A 55 -18.75 -38.13 14.12
N VAL A 56 -18.87 -38.28 12.80
CA VAL A 56 -19.47 -39.47 12.18
C VAL A 56 -18.64 -40.72 12.46
N ARG A 57 -17.31 -40.58 12.55
CA ARG A 57 -16.39 -41.66 12.93
C ARG A 57 -16.36 -41.96 14.43
N GLY A 58 -17.13 -41.23 15.24
CA GLY A 58 -17.26 -41.50 16.67
C GLY A 58 -16.26 -40.77 17.57
N CYS A 59 -15.60 -39.72 17.08
CA CYS A 59 -14.81 -38.83 17.93
C CYS A 59 -15.76 -37.96 18.78
N GLU A 60 -15.60 -38.00 20.10
CA GLU A 60 -16.34 -37.16 21.03
C GLU A 60 -15.90 -35.69 20.92
N GLU A 61 -16.87 -34.76 21.01
CA GLU A 61 -16.63 -33.31 20.80
C GLU A 61 -15.51 -32.73 21.68
N ALA A 62 -15.40 -33.22 22.92
CA ALA A 62 -14.38 -32.78 23.87
C ALA A 62 -12.95 -33.17 23.48
N PHE A 63 -12.80 -34.11 22.55
CA PHE A 63 -11.51 -34.60 22.03
C PHE A 63 -11.24 -34.14 20.58
N ILE A 64 -12.13 -33.32 20.01
CA ILE A 64 -11.91 -32.70 18.71
C ILE A 64 -11.14 -31.40 18.91
N GLU A 65 -9.85 -31.43 18.56
CA GLU A 65 -8.99 -30.27 18.47
C GLU A 65 -9.31 -29.51 17.18
N ASN A 66 -10.05 -28.42 17.32
CA ASN A 66 -10.33 -27.50 16.23
C ASN A 66 -10.32 -26.05 16.75
N PRO A 67 -9.13 -25.44 16.90
CA PRO A 67 -9.05 -24.02 17.23
C PRO A 67 -9.67 -23.20 16.10
N ASN A 68 -10.80 -22.55 16.38
CA ASN A 68 -11.50 -21.70 15.42
C ASN A 68 -10.88 -20.31 15.38
N VAL A 69 -10.92 -19.68 14.21
CA VAL A 69 -10.59 -18.26 14.08
C VAL A 69 -11.59 -17.45 14.90
N LYS A 70 -11.09 -16.64 15.83
CA LYS A 70 -11.91 -15.79 16.71
C LYS A 70 -11.56 -14.33 16.46
N VAL A 71 -12.58 -13.48 16.37
CA VAL A 71 -12.41 -12.03 16.29
C VAL A 71 -13.19 -11.41 17.44
N GLU A 72 -12.47 -10.80 18.38
CA GLU A 72 -13.05 -10.05 19.48
C GLU A 72 -12.80 -8.56 19.26
N VAL A 73 -13.90 -7.83 19.07
CA VAL A 73 -13.85 -6.38 18.90
C VAL A 73 -14.17 -5.73 20.23
N ASN A 74 -13.19 -5.01 20.80
CA ASN A 74 -13.43 -4.20 21.98
C ASN A 74 -14.06 -2.86 21.57
N ALA A 75 -15.38 -2.89 21.33
CA ALA A 75 -16.17 -1.72 20.95
C ALA A 75 -16.39 -0.80 22.16
N THR A 76 -15.33 -0.17 22.65
CA THR A 76 -15.47 1.00 23.52
C THR A 76 -16.03 2.14 22.68
N ILE A 77 -17.18 2.69 23.09
CA ILE A 77 -17.76 3.90 22.48
C ILE A 77 -16.86 5.07 22.87
N SER A 78 -15.79 5.27 22.11
CA SER A 78 -14.91 6.42 22.27
C SER A 78 -15.32 7.50 21.27
N SER A 79 -15.19 8.78 21.63
CA SER A 79 -15.46 9.92 20.76
C SER A 79 -14.38 10.10 19.67
N SER A 80 -13.86 8.99 19.17
CA SER A 80 -12.74 8.91 18.24
C SER A 80 -13.21 9.04 16.79
N GLN A 81 -12.28 9.44 15.93
CA GLN A 81 -12.46 9.43 14.49
C GLN A 81 -12.34 8.02 13.92
N VAL A 82 -11.61 7.13 14.60
CA VAL A 82 -11.38 5.73 14.18
C VAL A 82 -11.91 4.78 15.24
N SER A 83 -12.72 3.81 14.81
CA SER A 83 -13.34 2.80 15.69
C SER A 83 -13.36 1.44 15.00
N PRO A 84 -13.13 0.32 15.71
CA PRO A 84 -12.76 0.19 17.13
C PRO A 84 -11.29 0.60 17.38
N ARG A 85 -10.85 0.69 18.64
CA ARG A 85 -9.45 0.98 18.98
C ARG A 85 -8.58 -0.26 19.12
N GLU A 86 -9.16 -1.34 19.59
CA GLU A 86 -8.47 -2.59 19.86
C GLU A 86 -9.29 -3.77 19.32
N ILE A 87 -8.62 -4.65 18.60
CA ILE A 87 -9.17 -5.89 18.06
C ILE A 87 -8.25 -7.02 18.46
N ASN A 88 -8.79 -8.05 19.10
CA ASN A 88 -8.06 -9.28 19.38
C ASN A 88 -8.48 -10.34 18.38
N ILE A 89 -7.51 -10.99 17.75
CA ILE A 89 -7.75 -12.03 16.75
C ILE A 89 -6.97 -13.27 17.13
N ASP A 90 -7.66 -14.40 17.19
CA ASP A 90 -7.03 -15.71 17.25
C ASP A 90 -6.95 -16.28 15.82
N LEU A 91 -5.74 -16.51 15.30
CA LEU A 91 -5.50 -17.04 13.96
C LEU A 91 -4.70 -18.34 14.02
N ARG A 92 -5.01 -19.26 13.09
CA ARG A 92 -4.24 -20.48 12.82
C ARG A 92 -3.72 -20.48 11.40
N PRO A 93 -2.68 -21.27 11.06
CA PRO A 93 -2.18 -21.39 9.69
C PRO A 93 -3.30 -21.74 8.69
N GLY A 94 -3.33 -21.00 7.57
CA GLY A 94 -4.35 -21.11 6.53
C GLY A 94 -5.70 -20.46 6.89
N GLY A 95 -5.89 -19.99 8.13
CA GLY A 95 -7.08 -19.27 8.55
C GLY A 95 -7.05 -17.81 8.13
N GLU A 96 -8.23 -17.26 7.87
CA GLU A 96 -8.45 -15.84 7.57
C GLU A 96 -9.45 -15.24 8.56
N ALA A 97 -9.14 -14.05 9.06
CA ALA A 97 -10.01 -13.23 9.89
C ALA A 97 -10.41 -11.98 9.14
N MET A 98 -11.65 -11.54 9.31
CA MET A 98 -12.14 -10.29 8.74
C MET A 98 -12.75 -9.39 9.81
N PHE A 99 -12.46 -8.09 9.73
CA PHE A 99 -13.04 -7.07 10.60
C PHE A 99 -13.27 -5.77 9.83
N VAL A 100 -14.08 -4.89 10.41
CA VAL A 100 -14.45 -3.61 9.82
C VAL A 100 -13.96 -2.47 10.71
N ILE A 101 -13.33 -1.48 10.10
CA ILE A 101 -12.94 -0.23 10.74
C ILE A 101 -13.86 0.87 10.23
N GLU A 102 -14.47 1.62 11.15
CA GLU A 102 -15.20 2.85 10.88
C GLU A 102 -14.25 4.04 11.03
N VAL A 103 -14.23 4.90 10.01
CA VAL A 103 -13.55 6.19 10.04
C VAL A 103 -14.62 7.27 9.85
N GLN A 104 -14.70 8.20 10.80
CA GLN A 104 -15.61 9.33 10.77
C GLN A 104 -14.86 10.66 10.94
N GLN A 105 -15.22 11.65 10.13
CA GLN A 105 -14.67 12.99 10.29
C GLN A 105 -15.48 13.76 11.34
N LEU A 106 -14.83 14.18 12.42
CA LEU A 106 -15.42 15.07 13.44
C LEU A 106 -15.40 16.53 12.96
N GLU A 107 -16.52 17.24 13.13
CA GLU A 107 -16.65 18.67 12.76
C GLU A 107 -15.72 19.61 13.52
N ARG A 108 -15.22 19.22 14.71
CA ARG A 108 -14.38 20.07 15.58
C ARG A 108 -12.97 19.52 15.78
N TYR A 109 -12.41 18.88 14.77
CA TYR A 109 -11.08 18.30 14.88
C TYR A 109 -9.98 19.39 14.70
N PRO A 110 -8.95 19.42 15.56
CA PRO A 110 -7.88 20.40 15.47
C PRO A 110 -7.10 20.27 14.16
N VAL A 111 -6.81 21.40 13.52
CA VAL A 111 -6.05 21.45 12.26
C VAL A 111 -4.88 22.41 12.43
N ASP A 112 -3.69 21.93 12.06
CA ASP A 112 -2.48 22.72 11.96
C ASP A 112 -2.12 22.83 10.48
N LEU A 113 -2.03 24.05 9.96
CA LEU A 113 -1.63 24.33 8.58
C LEU A 113 -0.30 25.06 8.57
N TYR A 114 0.71 24.47 7.94
CA TYR A 114 2.01 25.09 7.77
C TYR A 114 2.23 25.49 6.31
N TYR A 115 2.41 26.79 6.07
CA TYR A 115 2.76 27.32 4.75
C TYR A 115 4.26 27.15 4.54
N LEU A 116 4.63 26.35 3.55
CA LEU A 116 6.00 26.16 3.11
C LEU A 116 6.15 26.75 1.71
N VAL A 117 6.77 27.92 1.63
CA VAL A 117 6.67 28.78 0.44
C VAL A 117 8.04 29.01 -0.18
N ASP A 118 8.11 28.75 -1.47
CA ASP A 118 9.21 29.15 -2.33
C ASP A 118 9.25 30.69 -2.40
N VAL A 119 10.38 31.26 -1.99
CA VAL A 119 10.64 32.70 -2.04
C VAL A 119 11.70 33.07 -3.07
N SER A 120 11.92 32.24 -4.08
CA SER A 120 12.72 32.55 -5.26
C SER A 120 12.22 33.81 -5.99
N ALA A 121 13.03 34.34 -6.90
CA ALA A 121 12.70 35.58 -7.59
C ALA A 121 11.47 35.43 -8.51
N SER A 122 11.23 34.25 -9.09
CA SER A 122 10.06 33.96 -9.93
C SER A 122 8.74 34.01 -9.14
N MET A 123 8.80 33.72 -7.84
CA MET A 123 7.65 33.71 -6.95
C MET A 123 7.12 35.09 -6.53
N GLN A 124 7.69 36.21 -6.99
CA GLN A 124 7.28 37.57 -6.59
C GLN A 124 5.76 37.81 -6.71
N ASP A 125 5.17 37.53 -7.87
CA ASP A 125 3.73 37.71 -8.11
C ASP A 125 2.88 36.79 -7.22
N ASN A 126 3.36 35.57 -6.98
CA ASN A 126 2.70 34.57 -6.15
C ASN A 126 2.76 34.93 -4.66
N LEU A 127 3.86 35.53 -4.20
CA LEU A 127 3.99 36.07 -2.85
C LEU A 127 3.04 37.25 -2.60
N ASP A 128 2.87 38.14 -3.57
CA ASP A 128 1.93 39.25 -3.43
C ASP A 128 0.46 38.77 -3.41
N ARG A 129 0.16 37.70 -4.14
CA ARG A 129 -1.12 36.99 -4.02
C ARG A 129 -1.26 36.28 -2.67
N LEU A 130 -0.21 35.65 -2.16
CA LEU A 130 -0.24 35.01 -0.85
C LEU A 130 -0.56 36.01 0.28
N LYS A 131 0.02 37.22 0.20
CA LYS A 131 -0.26 38.35 1.11
C LYS A 131 -1.72 38.82 1.12
N THR A 132 -2.53 38.38 0.15
CA THR A 132 -3.96 38.70 0.09
C THR A 132 -4.82 37.44 0.22
N ALA A 133 -4.76 36.56 -0.77
CA ALA A 133 -5.54 35.31 -0.87
C ALA A 133 -5.24 34.33 0.27
N GLY A 134 -3.96 34.16 0.62
CA GLY A 134 -3.54 33.24 1.69
C GLY A 134 -4.03 33.68 3.06
N LEU A 135 -4.01 34.99 3.34
CA LEU A 135 -4.60 35.53 4.56
C LEU A 135 -6.11 35.31 4.60
N ALA A 136 -6.82 35.59 3.50
CA ALA A 136 -8.26 35.37 3.42
C ALA A 136 -8.64 33.90 3.64
N LEU A 137 -7.87 32.97 3.08
CA LEU A 137 -8.01 31.54 3.28
C LEU A 137 -7.81 31.15 4.75
N SER A 138 -6.71 31.57 5.37
CA SER A 138 -6.42 31.26 6.78
C SER A 138 -7.49 31.82 7.73
N HIS A 139 -8.05 32.99 7.41
CA HIS A 139 -9.20 33.54 8.13
C HIS A 139 -10.46 32.68 7.96
N GLN A 140 -10.78 32.23 6.74
CA GLN A 140 -11.92 31.34 6.49
C GLN A 140 -11.76 29.98 7.18
N MET A 141 -10.55 29.42 7.19
CA MET A 141 -10.28 28.15 7.88
C MET A 141 -10.48 28.29 9.39
N LYS A 142 -10.11 29.44 9.97
CA LYS A 142 -10.40 29.77 11.37
C LYS A 142 -11.89 29.92 11.66
N GLU A 143 -12.70 30.34 10.69
CA GLU A 143 -14.17 30.37 10.82
C GLU A 143 -14.79 28.98 10.70
N HIS A 144 -14.20 28.09 9.89
CA HIS A 144 -14.72 26.75 9.63
C HIS A 144 -14.30 25.70 10.67
N SER A 145 -13.09 25.80 11.23
CA SER A 145 -12.62 24.95 12.33
C SER A 145 -12.45 25.79 13.60
N SER A 146 -13.10 25.35 14.68
CA SER A 146 -12.99 26.01 15.99
C SER A 146 -11.59 25.93 16.60
N ASP A 147 -10.72 25.06 16.09
CA ASP A 147 -9.36 24.86 16.62
C ASP A 147 -8.32 24.77 15.49
N PHE A 148 -8.06 25.93 14.89
CA PHE A 148 -7.13 26.12 13.78
C PHE A 148 -5.85 26.83 14.23
N ARG A 149 -4.69 26.31 13.82
CA ARG A 149 -3.39 26.98 13.95
C ARG A 149 -2.70 27.07 12.60
N VAL A 150 -1.87 28.10 12.46
CA VAL A 150 -1.13 28.36 11.23
C VAL A 150 0.34 28.66 11.51
N GLY A 151 1.23 28.17 10.66
CA GLY A 151 2.67 28.42 10.69
C GLY A 151 3.21 28.82 9.32
N PHE A 152 4.48 29.25 9.28
CA PHE A 152 5.13 29.70 8.04
C PHE A 152 6.63 29.33 8.02
N GLY A 153 7.10 28.88 6.86
CA GLY A 153 8.49 28.68 6.53
C GLY A 153 8.76 29.03 5.07
N SER A 154 9.99 29.45 4.79
CA SER A 154 10.44 29.80 3.44
C SER A 154 11.59 28.90 2.99
N PHE A 155 11.67 28.67 1.69
CA PHE A 155 12.80 27.98 1.06
C PHE A 155 13.16 28.61 -0.27
N VAL A 156 14.40 28.38 -0.70
CA VAL A 156 14.90 28.69 -2.04
C VAL A 156 15.70 27.48 -2.49
N ASP A 157 17.02 27.49 -2.31
CA ASP A 157 17.88 26.36 -2.59
C ASP A 157 19.18 26.42 -1.77
N LYS A 158 20.00 25.37 -1.87
CA LYS A 158 21.28 25.25 -1.16
C LYS A 158 22.17 26.45 -1.52
N PRO A 159 22.66 27.23 -0.54
CA PRO A 159 23.44 28.44 -0.79
C PRO A 159 24.90 28.14 -1.14
N VAL A 160 25.12 27.32 -2.17
CA VAL A 160 26.43 26.91 -2.70
C VAL A 160 26.41 26.90 -4.23
N SER A 161 27.57 27.06 -4.86
CA SER A 161 27.70 26.88 -6.31
C SER A 161 27.44 25.40 -6.67
N PRO A 162 26.71 25.10 -7.77
CA PRO A 162 26.24 26.02 -8.82
C PRO A 162 24.83 26.62 -8.61
N TYR A 163 24.14 26.31 -7.51
CA TYR A 163 22.76 26.74 -7.27
C TYR A 163 22.59 28.25 -7.11
N ILE A 164 23.64 28.90 -6.62
CA ILE A 164 23.69 30.35 -6.42
C ILE A 164 24.93 30.96 -7.06
N ASP A 165 24.85 32.26 -7.35
CA ASP A 165 26.01 33.03 -7.79
C ASP A 165 26.87 33.41 -6.58
N VAL A 166 28.08 32.84 -6.51
CA VAL A 166 29.06 33.10 -5.44
C VAL A 166 30.03 34.23 -5.78
N HIS A 167 29.87 34.90 -6.94
CA HIS A 167 30.77 35.95 -7.36
C HIS A 167 30.61 37.21 -6.48
N PRO A 168 31.69 37.80 -5.93
CA PRO A 168 31.61 38.92 -4.99
C PRO A 168 30.81 40.14 -5.49
N SER A 169 30.80 40.39 -6.81
CA SER A 169 30.03 41.50 -7.41
C SER A 169 28.52 41.27 -7.43
N LYS A 170 28.07 40.05 -7.15
CA LYS A 170 26.66 39.66 -7.06
C LYS A 170 26.22 39.42 -5.61
N ASN A 171 27.18 39.46 -4.68
CA ASN A 171 26.95 39.45 -3.24
C ASN A 171 26.50 40.81 -2.69
N ASP A 172 26.57 41.88 -3.51
CA ASP A 172 26.11 43.22 -3.17
C ASP A 172 24.63 43.36 -3.58
N TYR A 173 23.75 42.68 -2.84
CA TYR A 173 22.30 42.85 -2.98
C TYR A 173 21.91 44.23 -2.44
N GLU A 174 22.07 45.26 -3.27
CA GLU A 174 21.48 46.57 -3.03
C GLU A 174 19.94 46.46 -3.02
N VAL A 175 19.40 46.42 -1.80
CA VAL A 175 18.09 46.94 -1.35
C VAL A 175 16.83 46.07 -1.56
N HIS A 176 16.74 45.13 -2.51
CA HIS A 176 15.44 44.46 -2.81
C HIS A 176 15.29 42.95 -2.54
N CYS A 177 16.37 42.15 -2.40
CA CYS A 177 16.27 40.70 -2.17
C CYS A 177 17.01 40.26 -0.90
N ARG A 178 16.58 39.14 -0.29
CA ARG A 178 17.30 38.48 0.81
C ARG A 178 18.40 37.55 0.28
N PRO A 179 19.48 37.30 1.05
CA PRO A 179 20.47 36.28 0.71
C PRO A 179 19.81 34.90 0.50
N ALA A 180 20.36 34.13 -0.44
CA ALA A 180 19.94 32.77 -0.71
C ALA A 180 20.08 31.89 0.53
N HIS A 181 19.12 30.98 0.72
CA HIS A 181 19.06 30.07 1.86
C HIS A 181 18.31 28.79 1.46
N GLY A 182 18.67 27.67 2.08
CA GLY A 182 17.96 26.40 1.86
C GLY A 182 16.55 26.44 2.45
N PHE A 183 16.44 26.30 3.78
CA PHE A 183 15.17 26.37 4.51
C PHE A 183 15.30 27.25 5.74
N ILE A 184 14.33 28.14 5.93
CA ILE A 184 14.17 28.96 7.13
C ILE A 184 12.76 28.74 7.68
N HIS A 185 12.69 28.26 8.92
CA HIS A 185 11.48 28.31 9.71
C HIS A 185 11.25 29.75 10.21
N VAL A 186 10.09 30.34 9.92
CA VAL A 186 9.84 31.75 10.28
C VAL A 186 8.87 31.89 11.43
N LEU A 187 7.76 31.14 11.40
CA LEU A 187 6.70 31.23 12.39
C LEU A 187 6.26 29.85 12.85
N PRO A 188 6.46 29.51 14.14
CA PRO A 188 5.88 28.33 14.76
C PRO A 188 4.36 28.30 14.63
N VAL A 189 3.79 27.11 14.51
CA VAL A 189 2.35 26.91 14.40
C VAL A 189 1.61 27.56 15.57
N THR A 190 0.80 28.58 15.29
CA THR A 190 0.18 29.45 16.29
C THR A 190 -1.27 29.79 15.98
N GLN A 191 -2.05 30.15 17.01
CA GLN A 191 -3.41 30.68 16.85
C GLN A 191 -3.41 32.21 16.58
N ASN A 192 -2.26 32.87 16.72
CA ASN A 192 -2.12 34.32 16.58
C ASN A 192 -2.10 34.73 15.10
N MET A 193 -3.28 34.97 14.54
CA MET A 193 -3.46 35.37 13.15
C MET A 193 -2.82 36.75 12.83
N THR A 194 -2.71 37.62 13.83
CA THR A 194 -2.06 38.93 13.66
C THR A 194 -0.57 38.77 13.39
N GLU A 195 0.09 37.84 14.12
CA GLU A 195 1.50 37.55 13.92
C GLU A 195 1.75 36.85 12.58
N PHE A 196 0.89 35.90 12.20
CA PHE A 196 0.93 35.29 10.86
C PHE A 196 0.79 36.32 9.74
N THR A 197 -0.16 37.25 9.89
CA THR A 197 -0.37 38.37 8.94
C THR A 197 0.88 39.23 8.82
N ARG A 198 1.49 39.60 9.95
CA ARG A 198 2.73 40.39 9.97
C ARG A 198 3.87 39.66 9.24
N VAL A 199 4.07 38.38 9.56
CA VAL A 199 5.12 37.55 8.96
C VAL A 199 4.95 37.44 7.45
N ILE A 200 3.75 37.17 6.94
CA ILE A 200 3.50 37.07 5.50
C ILE A 200 3.74 38.40 4.78
N GLN A 201 3.33 39.52 5.38
CA GLN A 201 3.53 40.84 4.78
C GLN A 201 5.01 41.25 4.69
N GLU A 202 5.84 40.78 5.62
CA GLU A 202 7.28 41.06 5.68
C GLU A 202 8.15 40.15 4.79
N GLN A 203 7.56 39.13 4.15
CA GLN A 203 8.30 38.24 3.25
C GLN A 203 8.80 38.99 2.02
N ARG A 204 10.05 38.70 1.66
CA ARG A 204 10.76 39.25 0.51
C ARG A 204 11.34 38.10 -0.29
N ILE A 205 11.42 38.29 -1.61
CA ILE A 205 12.09 37.36 -2.50
C ILE A 205 13.58 37.25 -2.18
N SER A 206 14.15 36.12 -2.60
CA SER A 206 15.56 35.82 -2.63
C SER A 206 15.96 35.43 -4.06
N GLY A 207 17.24 35.11 -4.27
CA GLY A 207 17.77 34.78 -5.59
C GLY A 207 18.47 33.43 -5.58
N ASN A 208 18.17 32.65 -6.59
CA ASN A 208 18.86 31.44 -7.04
C ASN A 208 19.29 31.63 -8.51
N MET A 209 20.14 30.74 -9.01
CA MET A 209 20.67 30.81 -10.37
C MET A 209 20.11 29.73 -11.29
N ASP A 210 19.77 28.58 -10.75
CA ASP A 210 19.27 27.44 -11.50
C ASP A 210 17.84 27.07 -11.11
N THR A 211 17.30 26.17 -11.91
CA THR A 211 16.07 25.43 -11.65
C THR A 211 16.45 23.97 -11.84
N PRO A 212 16.07 23.01 -10.98
CA PRO A 212 15.10 23.02 -9.86
C PRO A 212 15.43 23.83 -8.58
N GLU A 213 14.56 23.78 -7.55
CA GLU A 213 14.71 24.44 -6.23
C GLU A 213 14.84 23.41 -5.08
N GLY A 214 15.20 23.85 -3.87
CA GLY A 214 15.45 23.02 -2.68
C GLY A 214 14.21 22.58 -1.87
N GLY A 215 13.02 22.50 -2.47
CA GLY A 215 11.75 22.33 -1.75
C GLY A 215 11.66 21.06 -0.89
N PHE A 216 12.29 19.96 -1.28
CA PHE A 216 12.22 18.70 -0.53
C PHE A 216 13.06 18.69 0.75
N ASP A 217 14.15 19.47 0.83
CA ASP A 217 14.88 19.69 2.09
C ASP A 217 13.95 20.35 3.10
N ALA A 218 13.26 21.39 2.65
CA ALA A 218 12.36 22.19 3.45
C ALA A 218 11.16 21.38 3.94
N MET A 219 10.57 20.55 3.06
CA MET A 219 9.48 19.64 3.43
C MET A 219 9.91 18.62 4.49
N LEU A 220 11.08 18.00 4.31
CA LEU A 220 11.56 17.01 5.26
C LEU A 220 11.84 17.66 6.61
N GLN A 221 12.54 18.81 6.66
CA GLN A 221 12.80 19.52 7.92
C GLN A 221 11.50 19.95 8.61
N ALA A 222 10.52 20.47 7.86
CA ALA A 222 9.20 20.80 8.41
C ALA A 222 8.46 19.57 8.96
N ALA A 223 8.70 18.38 8.41
CA ALA A 223 8.09 17.15 8.88
C ALA A 223 8.78 16.57 10.14
N VAL A 224 10.12 16.59 10.21
CA VAL A 224 10.85 15.94 11.30
C VAL A 224 11.12 16.85 12.51
N CYS A 225 11.17 18.16 12.32
CA CYS A 225 11.39 19.14 13.40
C CYS A 225 10.11 19.45 14.17
N GLN A 226 9.46 18.40 14.70
CA GLN A 226 8.14 18.46 15.33
C GLN A 226 8.01 19.56 16.39
N LYS A 227 9.02 19.67 17.26
CA LYS A 227 9.05 20.61 18.38
C LYS A 227 9.22 22.06 17.92
N ASP A 228 10.14 22.31 16.99
CA ASP A 228 10.45 23.66 16.51
C ASP A 228 9.29 24.22 15.70
N ILE A 229 8.74 23.41 14.79
CA ILE A 229 7.55 23.77 14.00
C ILE A 229 6.32 23.94 14.88
N GLY A 230 6.18 23.13 15.93
CA GLY A 230 5.09 23.22 16.90
C GLY A 230 3.84 22.42 16.52
N TRP A 231 4.02 21.30 15.81
CA TRP A 231 2.94 20.38 15.46
C TRP A 231 2.28 19.79 16.71
N ARG A 232 0.94 19.82 16.76
CA ARG A 232 0.19 19.22 17.87
C ARG A 232 -0.08 17.72 17.62
N PRO A 233 0.32 16.82 18.53
CA PRO A 233 0.13 15.38 18.33
C PRO A 233 -1.32 14.97 18.01
N GLU A 234 -2.30 15.69 18.57
CA GLU A 234 -3.72 15.43 18.40
C GLU A 234 -4.34 16.02 17.12
N ALA A 235 -3.62 16.89 16.39
CA ALA A 235 -4.13 17.65 15.26
C ALA A 235 -3.84 16.99 13.91
N LYS A 236 -4.61 17.42 12.90
CA LYS A 236 -4.29 17.12 11.51
C LYS A 236 -3.18 18.06 11.03
N HIS A 237 -2.03 17.51 10.65
CA HIS A 237 -0.91 18.28 10.12
C HIS A 237 -1.03 18.41 8.59
N LEU A 238 -1.25 19.64 8.10
CA LEU A 238 -1.29 19.97 6.68
C LEU A 238 -0.09 20.82 6.31
N LEU A 239 0.68 20.37 5.34
CA LEU A 239 1.84 21.08 4.81
C LEU A 239 1.52 21.61 3.41
N LEU A 240 1.24 22.91 3.30
CA LEU A 240 0.97 23.55 2.00
C LEU A 240 2.28 24.01 1.38
N VAL A 241 2.69 23.33 0.31
CA VAL A 241 3.91 23.61 -0.44
C VAL A 241 3.56 24.48 -1.64
N MET A 242 4.11 25.68 -1.72
CA MET A 242 3.83 26.63 -2.81
C MET A 242 5.11 26.92 -3.59
N THR A 243 5.13 26.63 -4.89
CA THR A 243 6.28 26.87 -5.78
C THR A 243 5.85 26.94 -7.24
N ASP A 244 6.65 27.60 -8.08
CA ASP A 244 6.49 27.64 -9.54
C ASP A 244 7.58 26.85 -10.29
N GLN A 245 8.45 26.15 -9.56
CA GLN A 245 9.54 25.33 -10.09
C GLN A 245 9.46 23.88 -9.59
N PRO A 246 10.12 22.91 -10.26
CA PRO A 246 10.30 21.58 -9.70
C PRO A 246 11.26 21.61 -8.50
N SER A 247 11.25 20.56 -7.68
CA SER A 247 12.23 20.38 -6.60
C SER A 247 13.41 19.52 -7.05
N HIS A 248 14.60 19.82 -6.55
CA HIS A 248 15.77 18.96 -6.65
C HIS A 248 15.55 17.60 -6.00
N LEU A 249 16.20 16.58 -6.55
CA LEU A 249 16.17 15.20 -6.06
C LEU A 249 17.52 14.81 -5.44
N ALA A 250 17.52 13.74 -4.65
CA ALA A 250 18.75 13.13 -4.18
C ALA A 250 19.73 12.89 -5.34
N LEU A 251 21.03 13.06 -5.06
CA LEU A 251 22.15 13.04 -6.02
C LEU A 251 22.34 14.30 -6.89
N ASP A 252 21.37 15.22 -6.98
CA ASP A 252 21.57 16.49 -7.71
C ASP A 252 22.68 17.33 -7.06
N SER A 253 22.71 17.31 -5.73
CA SER A 253 23.71 17.96 -4.85
C SER A 253 25.16 17.54 -5.12
N LYS A 254 25.38 16.44 -5.83
CA LYS A 254 26.70 16.01 -6.29
C LYS A 254 27.37 17.06 -7.18
N LEU A 255 26.58 17.84 -7.93
CA LEU A 255 27.08 18.95 -8.75
C LEU A 255 27.72 20.06 -7.91
N ALA A 256 27.24 20.26 -6.69
CA ALA A 256 27.81 21.17 -5.70
C ALA A 256 28.91 20.54 -4.81
N GLY A 257 29.31 19.30 -5.10
CA GLY A 257 30.30 18.57 -4.30
C GLY A 257 29.74 18.02 -2.98
N ILE A 258 28.42 18.02 -2.80
CA ILE A 258 27.74 17.46 -1.63
C ILE A 258 27.38 16.02 -1.93
N VAL A 259 27.95 15.09 -1.18
CA VAL A 259 27.84 13.63 -1.41
C VAL A 259 27.47 12.85 -0.14
N VAL A 260 27.08 13.55 0.93
CA VAL A 260 26.65 12.94 2.19
C VAL A 260 25.13 12.77 2.11
N PRO A 261 24.61 11.54 2.05
CA PRO A 261 23.18 11.31 1.94
C PRO A 261 22.41 11.98 3.09
N HIS A 262 21.19 12.44 2.80
CA HIS A 262 20.33 13.02 3.80
C HIS A 262 20.01 11.99 4.91
N ASP A 263 20.14 12.36 6.19
CA ASP A 263 20.02 11.43 7.32
C ASP A 263 18.58 11.27 7.88
N GLY A 264 17.66 12.11 7.42
CA GLY A 264 16.24 12.08 7.78
C GLY A 264 15.95 12.63 9.17
N ARG A 265 16.87 13.43 9.75
CA ARG A 265 16.74 14.02 11.08
C ARG A 265 16.55 15.53 11.03
N CYS A 266 16.13 16.10 12.15
CA CYS A 266 15.98 17.54 12.32
C CYS A 266 17.35 18.20 12.53
N HIS A 267 17.64 19.24 11.75
CA HIS A 267 18.86 20.05 11.84
C HIS A 267 18.53 21.54 11.74
N LEU A 268 17.56 22.00 12.52
CA LEU A 268 17.28 23.42 12.68
C LEU A 268 18.15 24.00 13.79
N GLU A 269 18.93 25.03 13.45
CA GLU A 269 19.69 25.85 14.39
C GLU A 269 19.28 27.31 14.16
N ASP A 270 18.81 27.98 15.22
CA ASP A 270 18.27 29.35 15.13
C ASP A 270 17.22 29.52 14.02
N ASN A 271 16.36 28.51 13.85
CA ASN A 271 15.34 28.38 12.82
C ASN A 271 15.85 28.25 11.37
N ILE A 272 17.14 28.00 11.15
CA ILE A 272 17.73 27.80 9.83
C ILE A 272 18.20 26.36 9.69
N TYR A 273 18.01 25.76 8.51
CA TYR A 273 18.53 24.43 8.23
C TYR A 273 20.06 24.43 8.13
N SER A 274 20.74 23.93 9.16
CA SER A 274 22.20 24.04 9.30
C SER A 274 22.98 23.13 8.36
N GLN A 275 22.39 22.00 7.94
CA GLN A 275 23.04 21.02 7.07
C GLN A 275 22.76 21.23 5.56
N THR A 276 22.22 22.38 5.18
CA THR A 276 21.86 22.69 3.78
C THR A 276 23.03 22.56 2.81
N THR A 277 24.26 22.90 3.24
CA THR A 277 25.47 22.87 2.40
C THR A 277 26.30 21.59 2.55
N THR A 278 25.87 20.63 3.36
CA THR A 278 26.66 19.45 3.75
C THR A 278 25.95 18.14 3.44
N MET A 279 24.61 18.12 3.44
CA MET A 279 23.79 16.95 3.14
C MET A 279 23.10 17.07 1.78
N GLU A 280 22.96 15.94 1.10
CA GLU A 280 22.19 15.85 -0.15
C GLU A 280 20.71 16.18 0.06
N HIS A 281 20.00 16.42 -1.03
CA HIS A 281 18.54 16.42 -0.99
C HIS A 281 18.00 15.03 -0.60
N PRO A 282 16.84 14.95 0.07
CA PRO A 282 16.27 13.66 0.42
C PRO A 282 15.75 12.91 -0.80
N THR A 283 15.75 11.59 -0.70
CA THR A 283 15.06 10.76 -1.69
C THR A 283 13.55 10.88 -1.51
N ILE A 284 12.78 10.67 -2.59
CA ILE A 284 11.30 10.65 -2.50
C ILE A 284 10.81 9.62 -1.47
N ALA A 285 11.44 8.44 -1.43
CA ALA A 285 11.07 7.39 -0.47
C ALA A 285 11.32 7.83 0.99
N GLN A 286 12.46 8.47 1.27
CA GLN A 286 12.77 8.99 2.60
C GLN A 286 11.81 10.12 2.99
N LEU A 287 11.47 11.01 2.06
CA LEU A 287 10.48 12.06 2.29
C LEU A 287 9.10 11.46 2.60
N ALA A 288 8.64 10.50 1.80
CA ALA A 288 7.36 9.82 2.01
C ALA A 288 7.30 9.09 3.36
N GLU A 289 8.37 8.40 3.74
CA GLU A 289 8.50 7.75 5.04
C GLU A 289 8.37 8.78 6.18
N LYS A 290 9.13 9.89 6.14
CA LYS A 290 9.09 10.90 7.21
C LYS A 290 7.78 11.67 7.28
N LEU A 291 7.10 11.92 6.16
CA LEU A 291 5.76 12.50 6.15
C LEU A 291 4.75 11.55 6.83
N LEU A 292 4.79 10.26 6.50
CA LEU A 292 3.91 9.26 7.10
C LEU A 292 4.17 9.02 8.59
N GLU A 293 5.44 8.86 8.98
CA GLU A 293 5.86 8.71 10.38
C GLU A 293 5.35 9.88 11.23
N ASN A 294 5.50 11.11 10.72
CA ASN A 294 5.15 12.34 11.43
C ASN A 294 3.71 12.81 11.16
N SER A 295 2.89 12.02 10.46
CA SER A 295 1.48 12.32 10.22
C SER A 295 1.22 13.60 9.43
N VAL A 296 2.16 14.01 8.58
CA VAL A 296 2.13 15.27 7.82
C VAL A 296 1.64 15.00 6.39
N TYR A 297 0.57 15.69 6.00
CA TYR A 297 -0.04 15.53 4.69
C TYR A 297 0.29 16.74 3.82
N SER A 298 0.97 16.48 2.70
CA SER A 298 1.44 17.55 1.82
C SER A 298 0.39 17.94 0.78
N ILE A 299 0.26 19.25 0.54
CA ILE A 299 -0.61 19.83 -0.46
C ILE A 299 0.28 20.68 -1.35
N PHE A 300 0.52 20.22 -2.58
CA PHE A 300 1.29 20.93 -3.59
C PHE A 300 0.39 21.94 -4.30
N ALA A 301 0.65 23.22 -4.09
CA ALA A 301 0.03 24.33 -4.82
C ALA A 301 1.05 24.88 -5.81
N VAL A 302 1.01 24.38 -7.05
CA VAL A 302 2.11 24.55 -8.02
C VAL A 302 1.65 25.24 -9.29
N ASP A 303 2.55 25.98 -9.94
CA ASP A 303 2.24 26.62 -11.21
C ASP A 303 1.74 25.61 -12.27
N GLN A 304 0.91 26.08 -13.22
CA GLN A 304 0.28 25.24 -14.24
C GLN A 304 1.31 24.45 -15.07
N VAL A 305 2.50 25.01 -15.32
CA VAL A 305 3.54 24.34 -16.10
C VAL A 305 4.14 23.15 -15.35
N GLN A 306 4.23 23.23 -14.01
CA GLN A 306 4.84 22.19 -13.18
C GLN A 306 3.84 21.15 -12.66
N TYR A 307 2.55 21.34 -12.92
CA TYR A 307 1.48 20.48 -12.38
C TYR A 307 1.73 18.98 -12.63
N GLN A 308 2.09 18.60 -13.86
CA GLN A 308 2.32 17.20 -14.23
C GLN A 308 3.45 16.57 -13.41
N TRP A 309 4.53 17.32 -13.16
CA TRP A 309 5.69 16.81 -12.43
C TRP A 309 5.32 16.42 -11.00
N TYR A 310 4.49 17.24 -10.33
CA TYR A 310 4.00 16.93 -8.99
C TYR A 310 2.87 15.90 -8.97
N GLU A 311 2.05 15.82 -10.04
CA GLU A 311 1.03 14.79 -10.19
C GLU A 311 1.65 13.39 -10.26
N ASP A 312 2.71 13.24 -11.06
CA ASP A 312 3.45 11.97 -11.21
C ASP A 312 4.10 11.50 -9.88
N LEU A 313 4.33 12.41 -8.92
CA LEU A 313 4.89 12.09 -7.61
C LEU A 313 3.84 11.63 -6.58
N LEU A 314 2.54 11.85 -6.83
CA LEU A 314 1.48 11.56 -5.84
C LEU A 314 1.39 10.08 -5.46
N ASP A 315 1.74 9.18 -6.38
CA ASP A 315 1.78 7.74 -6.12
C ASP A 315 2.93 7.34 -5.21
N LEU A 316 4.01 8.12 -5.22
CA LEU A 316 5.21 7.88 -4.41
C LEU A 316 5.15 8.55 -3.03
N ILE A 317 4.27 9.55 -2.86
CA ILE A 317 4.11 10.29 -1.60
C ILE A 317 2.66 10.15 -1.11
N PRO A 318 2.32 9.05 -0.41
CA PRO A 318 0.94 8.74 -0.03
C PRO A 318 0.33 9.82 0.85
N GLY A 319 -0.94 10.15 0.59
CA GLY A 319 -1.67 11.18 1.35
C GLY A 319 -1.37 12.61 0.92
N SER A 320 -0.66 12.78 -0.21
CA SER A 320 -0.42 14.09 -0.83
C SER A 320 -1.48 14.44 -1.87
N TYR A 321 -1.60 15.72 -2.17
CA TYR A 321 -2.48 16.23 -3.21
C TYR A 321 -1.81 17.35 -3.99
N VAL A 322 -2.13 17.47 -5.27
CA VAL A 322 -1.65 18.55 -6.13
C VAL A 322 -2.83 19.37 -6.66
N GLY A 323 -2.70 20.68 -6.56
CA GLY A 323 -3.61 21.62 -7.17
C GLY A 323 -2.84 22.77 -7.83
N ARG A 324 -3.48 23.41 -8.80
CA ARG A 324 -2.83 24.47 -9.58
C ARG A 324 -2.86 25.79 -8.83
N LEU A 325 -1.74 26.49 -8.86
CA LEU A 325 -1.56 27.85 -8.38
C LEU A 325 -2.17 28.82 -9.40
N PHE A 326 -3.47 29.08 -9.30
CA PHE A 326 -4.19 29.88 -10.31
C PHE A 326 -4.04 31.40 -10.13
N PRO A 327 -4.24 32.20 -11.20
CA PRO A 327 -4.16 33.66 -11.15
C PRO A 327 -5.21 34.38 -10.27
N LYS A 328 -6.18 33.66 -9.70
CA LYS A 328 -7.25 34.23 -8.86
C LYS A 328 -7.33 33.54 -7.49
N ALA A 329 -7.47 34.36 -6.44
CA ALA A 329 -7.54 33.99 -5.02
C ALA A 329 -8.66 33.00 -4.66
N SER A 330 -9.72 32.91 -5.47
CA SER A 330 -10.90 32.08 -5.19
C SER A 330 -10.61 30.57 -5.13
N ASN A 331 -9.57 30.11 -5.81
CA ASN A 331 -9.32 28.67 -6.00
C ASN A 331 -8.42 28.07 -4.91
N LEU A 332 -7.69 28.89 -4.16
CA LEU A 332 -6.89 28.42 -3.01
C LEU A 332 -7.81 27.87 -1.90
N LYS A 333 -9.02 28.43 -1.83
CA LYS A 333 -10.13 27.87 -1.05
C LYS A 333 -10.46 26.47 -1.52
N ASP A 334 -10.74 26.24 -2.80
CA ASP A 334 -11.11 24.91 -3.30
C ASP A 334 -9.97 23.88 -3.15
N LEU A 335 -8.71 24.33 -3.19
CA LEU A 335 -7.51 23.50 -3.04
C LEU A 335 -7.34 22.95 -1.60
N ILE A 336 -7.74 23.72 -0.57
CA ILE A 336 -7.71 23.26 0.83
C ILE A 336 -9.08 22.76 1.31
N VAL A 337 -10.17 23.24 0.70
CA VAL A 337 -11.56 22.87 1.01
C VAL A 337 -11.98 21.59 0.26
N MET A 338 -11.24 21.14 -0.76
CA MET A 338 -11.42 19.78 -1.31
C MET A 338 -10.97 18.73 -0.29
N ARG A 339 -11.95 18.33 0.52
CA ARG A 339 -12.24 16.94 0.84
C ARG A 339 -11.12 16.25 1.63
N TYR A 340 -11.03 16.61 2.91
CA TYR A 340 -10.40 15.83 3.98
C TYR A 340 -10.34 14.33 3.64
N PHE A 341 -9.13 13.90 3.24
CA PHE A 341 -8.80 12.59 2.68
C PHE A 341 -9.37 11.42 3.48
N MET A 342 -10.32 10.67 2.89
CA MET A 342 -11.03 9.56 3.54
C MET A 342 -10.95 8.24 2.75
N ASN A 343 -10.06 8.11 1.76
CA ASN A 343 -10.10 6.97 0.83
C ASN A 343 -8.90 6.02 0.89
N LYS A 344 -7.84 6.33 1.64
CA LYS A 344 -6.62 5.50 1.72
C LYS A 344 -6.31 5.08 3.17
N MET A 345 -5.89 3.82 3.36
CA MET A 345 -5.45 3.27 4.64
C MET A 345 -3.98 2.87 4.54
N SER A 346 -3.19 3.15 5.56
CA SER A 346 -1.87 2.57 5.77
C SER A 346 -1.95 1.44 6.80
N VAL A 347 -1.22 0.36 6.53
CA VAL A 347 -1.13 -0.80 7.41
C VAL A 347 0.33 -0.95 7.79
N SER A 348 0.62 -0.91 9.08
CA SER A 348 1.95 -1.22 9.61
C SER A 348 1.89 -2.51 10.45
N VAL A 349 2.82 -3.41 10.18
CA VAL A 349 2.92 -4.71 10.86
C VAL A 349 4.31 -4.80 11.48
N THR A 350 4.39 -5.06 12.78
CA THR A 350 5.69 -5.17 13.48
C THR A 350 6.51 -6.38 13.02
N GLU A 351 5.86 -7.41 12.46
CA GLU A 351 6.53 -8.58 11.86
C GLU A 351 5.94 -8.91 10.48
N GLN A 352 6.59 -8.42 9.42
CA GLN A 352 6.12 -8.55 8.04
C GLN A 352 6.13 -9.98 7.50
N TYR A 353 6.88 -10.89 8.14
CA TYR A 353 7.14 -12.19 7.55
C TYR A 353 5.96 -13.16 7.63
N VAL A 354 5.02 -13.03 8.59
CA VAL A 354 4.09 -14.13 8.92
C VAL A 354 2.66 -13.94 8.40
N LEU A 355 2.26 -12.71 8.06
CA LEU A 355 0.86 -12.34 7.84
C LEU A 355 0.61 -11.76 6.44
N ARG A 356 -0.47 -12.21 5.80
CA ARG A 356 -1.05 -11.57 4.61
C ARG A 356 -2.17 -10.65 5.06
N ALA A 357 -1.98 -9.35 4.91
CA ALA A 357 -3.05 -8.38 5.12
C ALA A 357 -3.53 -7.84 3.77
N SER A 358 -4.84 -7.85 3.56
CA SER A 358 -5.49 -7.16 2.44
C SER A 358 -6.55 -6.23 2.98
N VAL A 359 -6.61 -5.03 2.41
CA VAL A 359 -7.62 -4.02 2.76
C VAL A 359 -8.51 -3.84 1.56
N VAL A 360 -9.79 -4.18 1.72
CA VAL A 360 -10.82 -3.98 0.70
C VAL A 360 -11.72 -2.82 1.14
N PHE A 361 -11.82 -1.81 0.29
CA PHE A 361 -12.68 -0.66 0.52
C PHE A 361 -14.16 -1.06 0.41
N VAL A 362 -14.98 -0.70 1.40
CA VAL A 362 -16.42 -1.01 1.38
C VAL A 362 -17.26 0.22 1.75
N LEU A 363 -17.90 0.79 0.72
CA LEU A 363 -19.01 1.76 0.74
C LEU A 363 -18.91 3.03 1.61
N CYS A 364 -19.03 4.18 0.94
CA CYS A 364 -19.32 5.48 1.54
C CYS A 364 -20.85 5.63 1.73
N LEU A 365 -21.37 5.39 2.94
CA LEU A 365 -22.80 5.49 3.26
C LEU A 365 -23.27 6.95 3.49
N SER A 366 -22.34 7.87 3.79
CA SER A 366 -22.62 9.31 3.97
C SER A 366 -21.35 10.13 3.76
N ARG A 367 -21.46 11.44 3.49
CA ARG A 367 -20.31 12.34 3.24
C ARG A 367 -19.26 12.41 4.38
N LEU A 368 -19.55 11.84 5.56
CA LEU A 368 -18.74 11.98 6.79
C LEU A 368 -18.25 10.65 7.38
N LYS A 369 -18.73 9.49 6.90
CA LYS A 369 -18.40 8.16 7.46
C LYS A 369 -18.01 7.17 6.37
N VAL A 370 -16.91 6.47 6.59
CA VAL A 370 -16.34 5.47 5.69
C VAL A 370 -16.03 4.20 6.46
N PHE A 371 -16.26 3.05 5.82
CA PHE A 371 -15.95 1.74 6.39
C PHE A 371 -14.87 1.03 5.57
N PHE A 372 -13.92 0.42 6.26
CA PHE A 372 -12.85 -0.36 5.66
C PHE A 372 -12.95 -1.79 6.11
N LYS A 373 -13.06 -2.73 5.16
CA LYS A 373 -13.00 -4.16 5.45
C LYS A 373 -11.55 -4.61 5.37
N VAL A 374 -11.01 -5.08 6.48
CA VAL A 374 -9.64 -5.59 6.56
C VAL A 374 -9.70 -7.10 6.71
N THR A 375 -8.95 -7.80 5.87
CA THR A 375 -8.77 -9.25 5.92
C THR A 375 -7.32 -9.56 6.29
N VAL A 376 -7.13 -10.37 7.31
CA VAL A 376 -5.82 -10.81 7.78
C VAL A 376 -5.78 -12.33 7.74
N GLY A 377 -4.78 -12.88 7.05
CA GLY A 377 -4.53 -14.30 6.96
C GLY A 377 -3.14 -14.66 7.48
N MET A 378 -3.01 -15.86 8.02
CA MET A 378 -1.75 -16.41 8.51
C MET A 378 -1.32 -17.59 7.65
N SER A 379 -0.07 -17.61 7.18
CA SER A 379 0.40 -18.66 6.25
C SER A 379 1.18 -19.79 6.92
N TRP A 380 1.98 -19.52 7.95
CA TRP A 380 2.73 -20.54 8.70
C TRP A 380 2.99 -20.10 10.14
N CYS A 381 3.43 -21.05 10.97
CA CYS A 381 3.84 -20.80 12.35
C CYS A 381 5.34 -20.50 12.46
N PRO A 382 5.76 -19.52 13.27
CA PRO A 382 7.19 -19.24 13.51
C PRO A 382 7.87 -20.42 14.23
N ALA A 383 9.15 -20.63 13.92
CA ALA A 383 9.94 -21.78 14.38
C ALA A 383 10.50 -21.64 15.81
N GLU A 384 10.46 -20.45 16.41
CA GLU A 384 10.95 -20.19 17.78
C GLU A 384 9.92 -19.38 18.58
N ASN A 385 9.62 -19.83 19.81
CA ASN A 385 8.72 -19.19 20.79
C ASN A 385 7.32 -18.81 20.25
N GLY A 386 6.57 -19.82 19.83
CA GLY A 386 5.25 -19.73 19.18
C GLY A 386 4.06 -19.24 20.03
N ASP A 387 4.28 -18.41 21.04
CA ASP A 387 3.22 -17.82 21.90
C ASP A 387 3.27 -16.28 21.96
N GLN A 388 4.14 -15.62 21.19
CA GLN A 388 4.15 -14.15 21.15
C GLN A 388 3.04 -13.60 20.27
N ASP A 389 2.17 -12.77 20.86
CA ASP A 389 1.16 -12.01 20.14
C ASP A 389 1.84 -11.09 19.10
N VAL A 390 1.42 -11.18 17.84
CA VAL A 390 1.83 -10.22 16.82
C VAL A 390 0.94 -8.99 16.89
N LEU A 391 1.58 -7.83 17.00
CA LEU A 391 0.89 -6.55 16.93
C LEU A 391 0.86 -6.04 15.49
N MET A 392 -0.30 -5.57 15.08
CA MET A 392 -0.55 -4.91 13.80
C MET A 392 -1.25 -3.59 14.09
N SER A 393 -0.87 -2.52 13.40
CA SER A 393 -1.52 -1.23 13.51
C SER A 393 -2.10 -0.84 12.16
N VAL A 394 -3.39 -0.53 12.15
CA VAL A 394 -4.12 -0.13 10.94
C VAL A 394 -4.52 1.33 11.11
N ARG A 395 -4.04 2.17 10.19
CA ARG A 395 -4.11 3.62 10.33
C ARG A 395 -4.70 4.26 9.06
N PRO A 396 -5.77 5.05 9.15
CA PRO A 396 -6.24 5.83 8.00
C PRO A 396 -5.23 6.91 7.61
N VAL A 397 -4.92 7.01 6.33
CA VAL A 397 -4.09 8.10 5.81
C VAL A 397 -4.89 9.39 5.93
N GLY A 398 -4.39 10.32 6.71
CA GLY A 398 -5.07 11.58 7.05
C GLY A 398 -5.33 11.78 8.54
N PHE A 399 -5.15 10.73 9.36
CA PHE A 399 -5.56 10.67 10.76
C PHE A 399 -4.40 10.26 11.67
N ASN A 400 -4.32 10.78 12.89
CA ASN A 400 -3.34 10.35 13.90
C ASN A 400 -3.76 9.06 14.63
N GLU A 401 -5.06 8.78 14.63
CA GLU A 401 -5.66 7.63 15.29
C GLU A 401 -5.42 6.34 14.51
N SER A 402 -5.04 5.28 15.21
CA SER A 402 -4.91 3.93 14.65
C SER A 402 -5.76 2.92 15.41
N VAL A 403 -6.00 1.78 14.75
CA VAL A 403 -6.56 0.57 15.34
C VAL A 403 -5.43 -0.39 15.63
N THR A 404 -5.27 -0.78 16.89
CA THR A 404 -4.33 -1.83 17.28
C THR A 404 -5.01 -3.19 17.16
N VAL A 405 -4.41 -4.07 16.40
CA VAL A 405 -4.86 -5.44 16.17
C VAL A 405 -3.84 -6.37 16.80
N ARG A 406 -4.25 -7.08 17.85
CA ARG A 406 -3.45 -8.09 18.54
C ARG A 406 -3.80 -9.46 17.99
N ILE A 407 -2.83 -10.12 17.40
CA ILE A 407 -3.01 -11.40 16.72
C ILE A 407 -2.33 -12.47 17.56
N ARG A 408 -3.13 -13.32 18.19
CA ARG A 408 -2.67 -14.53 18.86
C ARG A 408 -2.59 -15.66 17.86
N GLN A 409 -1.41 -16.26 17.76
CA GLN A 409 -1.15 -17.35 16.85
C GLN A 409 -1.44 -18.68 17.52
N ILE A 410 -2.28 -19.51 16.91
CA ILE A 410 -2.60 -20.85 17.41
C ILE A 410 -1.87 -21.86 16.53
N CYS A 411 -0.72 -22.29 17.01
CA CYS A 411 0.19 -23.19 16.30
C CYS A 411 0.27 -24.61 16.88
N GLY A 412 -0.11 -24.77 18.15
CA GLY A 412 -0.15 -26.05 18.85
C GLY A 412 -1.59 -26.52 19.13
N CYS A 413 -1.71 -27.77 19.59
CA CYS A 413 -2.97 -28.38 20.00
C CYS A 413 -3.10 -28.37 21.53
N GLY A 414 -4.32 -28.23 22.06
CA GLY A 414 -4.56 -28.14 23.52
C GLY A 414 -4.28 -29.45 24.27
N CYS A 415 -4.14 -30.57 23.55
CA CYS A 415 -3.91 -31.90 24.10
C CYS A 415 -2.54 -32.09 24.78
N THR A 416 -1.64 -31.09 24.76
CA THR A 416 -0.35 -31.13 25.48
C THR A 416 -0.50 -30.95 26.99
N GLU A 417 -1.57 -30.29 27.47
CA GLU A 417 -1.84 -30.15 28.91
C GLU A 417 -2.54 -31.38 29.53
N THR A 418 -3.20 -32.19 28.70
CA THR A 418 -3.88 -33.44 29.10
C THR A 418 -3.10 -34.71 28.76
N GLY A 419 -1.99 -34.61 28.02
CA GLY A 419 -0.96 -35.66 27.91
C GLY A 419 -1.11 -36.68 26.78
N CYS A 420 -2.02 -36.50 25.81
CA CYS A 420 -2.33 -37.57 24.84
C CYS A 420 -2.48 -37.08 23.38
N CYS A 421 -1.51 -36.33 22.83
CA CYS A 421 -1.48 -36.07 21.38
C CYS A 421 -0.80 -37.17 20.56
N HIS A 422 -0.12 -38.13 21.22
CA HIS A 422 0.66 -39.19 20.59
C HIS A 422 0.34 -40.56 21.19
N ASP A 423 -0.02 -41.53 20.35
CA ASP A 423 0.15 -42.95 20.67
C ASP A 423 1.54 -43.33 20.16
N ASP A 424 2.56 -43.36 21.02
CA ASP A 424 3.84 -43.97 20.67
C ASP A 424 3.70 -45.50 20.77
N PRO A 425 3.81 -46.28 19.67
CA PRO A 425 3.95 -47.72 19.76
C PRO A 425 5.43 -48.04 20.02
N ASP A 426 5.70 -48.60 21.19
CA ASP A 426 7.00 -49.18 21.57
C ASP A 426 7.48 -50.20 20.49
N PRO A 427 8.75 -50.15 20.04
CA PRO A 427 9.18 -50.87 18.84
C PRO A 427 9.42 -52.35 19.14
N SER A 428 8.53 -53.22 18.67
CA SER A 428 8.79 -54.65 18.60
C SER A 428 9.59 -54.99 17.31
N PRO A 429 10.50 -55.99 17.34
CA PRO A 429 11.36 -56.29 16.19
C PRO A 429 10.58 -56.98 15.07
N CYS A 430 10.48 -56.33 13.91
CA CYS A 430 9.75 -56.86 12.76
C CYS A 430 10.58 -57.87 11.93
N PRO A 431 9.97 -58.95 11.41
CA PRO A 431 10.61 -59.82 10.43
C PRO A 431 10.81 -59.10 9.08
N ALA A 432 11.97 -59.31 8.45
CA ALA A 432 12.40 -58.64 7.23
C ALA A 432 11.84 -59.32 5.96
N GLU A 433 10.55 -59.14 5.67
CA GLU A 433 10.00 -59.51 4.35
C GLU A 433 10.16 -58.33 3.37
N THR A 434 11.24 -58.37 2.58
CA THR A 434 11.56 -57.33 1.58
C THR A 434 10.71 -57.38 0.31
N ALA A 435 9.88 -58.42 0.14
CA ALA A 435 8.98 -58.58 -1.00
C ALA A 435 7.86 -57.53 -1.04
N VAL A 436 7.43 -57.04 0.12
CA VAL A 436 6.35 -56.04 0.26
C VAL A 436 6.80 -54.63 -0.14
N CYS A 437 8.10 -54.38 -0.16
CA CYS A 437 8.72 -53.08 -0.44
C CYS A 437 9.11 -52.89 -1.91
N ARG A 438 8.47 -53.60 -2.84
CA ARG A 438 8.70 -53.48 -4.29
C ARG A 438 7.39 -53.13 -5.01
N ALA A 439 7.46 -52.22 -5.97
CA ALA A 439 6.33 -51.88 -6.83
C ALA A 439 6.01 -53.01 -7.83
N ASP A 440 7.04 -53.63 -8.40
CA ASP A 440 6.96 -54.81 -9.27
C ASP A 440 8.15 -55.75 -9.01
N ARG A 441 8.08 -57.01 -9.46
CA ARG A 441 9.13 -58.03 -9.34
C ARG A 441 10.43 -57.62 -10.03
N SER A 442 10.36 -56.75 -11.05
CA SER A 442 11.51 -56.20 -11.78
C SER A 442 12.09 -54.93 -11.17
N GLU A 443 11.36 -54.26 -10.26
CA GLU A 443 11.79 -52.99 -9.66
C GLU A 443 12.66 -53.23 -8.40
N PRO A 444 13.63 -52.34 -8.12
CA PRO A 444 14.44 -52.43 -6.92
C PRO A 444 13.61 -52.14 -5.66
N VAL A 445 14.05 -52.70 -4.53
CA VAL A 445 13.43 -52.44 -3.22
C VAL A 445 13.49 -50.94 -2.94
N CYS A 446 12.33 -50.34 -2.60
CA CYS A 446 12.18 -48.92 -2.35
C CYS A 446 12.75 -48.03 -3.48
N SER A 447 12.55 -48.43 -4.74
CA SER A 447 13.03 -47.71 -5.93
C SER A 447 14.55 -47.43 -5.91
N GLY A 448 15.31 -48.15 -5.09
CA GLY A 448 16.73 -47.91 -4.86
C GLY A 448 17.06 -46.60 -4.11
N ARG A 449 16.05 -45.91 -3.55
CA ARG A 449 16.18 -44.61 -2.85
C ARG A 449 15.73 -44.68 -1.39
N GLY A 450 15.88 -45.85 -0.77
CA GLY A 450 15.50 -46.08 0.61
C GLY A 450 15.76 -47.50 1.10
N THR A 451 15.46 -47.74 2.37
CA THR A 451 15.61 -49.03 3.04
C THR A 451 14.26 -49.59 3.48
N CYS A 452 14.00 -50.87 3.22
CA CYS A 452 12.78 -51.54 3.67
C CYS A 452 12.92 -51.96 5.14
N LYS A 453 12.13 -51.34 6.02
CA LYS A 453 12.05 -51.67 7.45
C LYS A 453 10.62 -52.05 7.80
N CYS A 454 10.43 -53.22 8.42
CA CYS A 454 9.10 -53.70 8.83
C CYS A 454 8.06 -53.79 7.68
N GLY A 455 8.49 -54.07 6.44
CA GLY A 455 7.57 -54.13 5.29
C GLY A 455 7.18 -52.76 4.70
N THR A 456 7.78 -51.68 5.20
CA THR A 456 7.57 -50.30 4.70
C THR A 456 8.90 -49.70 4.26
N CYS A 457 8.88 -48.88 3.20
CA CYS A 457 10.06 -48.16 2.74
C CYS A 457 10.33 -46.92 3.59
N VAL A 458 11.58 -46.80 4.06
CA VAL A 458 12.12 -45.61 4.70
C VAL A 458 13.07 -44.95 3.70
N CYS A 459 12.66 -43.79 3.18
CA CYS A 459 13.39 -43.11 2.10
C CYS A 459 14.67 -42.44 2.61
N ASP A 460 15.69 -42.42 1.75
CA ASP A 460 16.97 -41.80 2.08
C ASP A 460 16.85 -40.27 2.11
N SER A 461 17.64 -39.63 2.97
CA SER A 461 17.70 -38.18 3.03
C SER A 461 18.61 -37.63 1.92
N SER A 462 18.13 -36.62 1.21
CA SER A 462 18.89 -35.91 0.17
C SER A 462 19.14 -34.46 0.62
N ARG A 463 20.25 -33.88 0.16
CA ARG A 463 20.53 -32.45 0.36
C ARG A 463 19.73 -31.55 -0.59
N LEU A 464 19.12 -32.13 -1.62
CA LEU A 464 18.38 -31.42 -2.66
C LEU A 464 16.90 -31.27 -2.33
N GLY A 465 16.39 -32.06 -1.38
CA GLY A 465 14.99 -32.08 -0.95
C GLY A 465 14.59 -33.45 -0.41
N ASN A 466 13.30 -33.71 -0.33
CA ASN A 466 12.74 -34.93 0.25
C ASN A 466 12.43 -35.98 -0.82
N ILE A 467 12.82 -37.22 -0.54
CA ILE A 467 12.39 -38.39 -1.29
C ILE A 467 11.23 -39.03 -0.52
N TYR A 468 10.13 -39.30 -1.20
CA TYR A 468 8.89 -39.77 -0.58
C TYR A 468 8.13 -40.75 -1.50
N GLY A 469 7.01 -41.28 -1.02
CA GLY A 469 6.22 -42.30 -1.73
C GLY A 469 6.31 -43.68 -1.07
N LYS A 470 5.37 -44.56 -1.41
CA LYS A 470 5.23 -45.89 -0.76
C LYS A 470 6.48 -46.74 -0.94
N PHE A 471 7.16 -46.54 -2.07
CA PHE A 471 8.38 -47.19 -2.48
C PHE A 471 9.51 -46.18 -2.74
N CYS A 472 9.48 -44.97 -2.16
CA CYS A 472 10.48 -43.92 -2.42
C CYS A 472 10.64 -43.57 -3.91
N GLU A 473 9.53 -43.57 -4.61
CA GLU A 473 9.38 -43.38 -6.05
C GLU A 473 9.19 -41.91 -6.45
N MET A 474 8.97 -41.01 -5.49
CA MET A 474 8.76 -39.57 -5.71
C MET A 474 9.81 -38.73 -4.99
N ASP A 475 9.97 -37.50 -5.45
CA ASP A 475 10.78 -36.47 -4.81
C ASP A 475 10.22 -35.08 -5.13
N ASP A 476 10.61 -34.08 -4.33
CA ASP A 476 10.14 -32.71 -4.43
C ASP A 476 11.11 -31.78 -5.19
N PHE A 477 12.13 -32.34 -5.85
CA PHE A 477 13.20 -31.57 -6.48
C PHE A 477 13.43 -31.88 -7.98
N SER A 478 12.84 -32.94 -8.55
CA SER A 478 12.99 -33.30 -9.96
C SER A 478 12.04 -32.57 -10.93
N CYS A 479 11.59 -31.36 -10.57
CA CYS A 479 10.72 -30.53 -11.42
C CYS A 479 11.47 -29.39 -12.12
N PRO A 480 10.87 -28.73 -13.13
CA PRO A 480 11.48 -27.59 -13.83
C PRO A 480 11.87 -26.44 -12.89
N TYR A 481 13.03 -25.83 -13.16
CA TYR A 481 13.54 -24.67 -12.42
C TYR A 481 13.37 -23.38 -13.23
N VAL A 482 12.86 -22.33 -12.58
CA VAL A 482 12.81 -20.96 -13.13
C VAL A 482 13.56 -20.04 -12.19
N LYS A 483 14.56 -19.31 -12.71
CA LYS A 483 15.45 -18.42 -11.93
C LYS A 483 16.06 -19.10 -10.68
N GLY A 484 16.31 -20.41 -10.75
CA GLY A 484 16.89 -21.19 -9.65
C GLY A 484 15.89 -21.73 -8.63
N LEU A 485 14.59 -21.51 -8.81
CA LEU A 485 13.53 -22.03 -7.94
C LEU A 485 12.75 -23.17 -8.64
N VAL A 486 12.51 -24.27 -7.91
CA VAL A 486 11.64 -25.37 -8.37
C VAL A 486 10.23 -24.83 -8.56
N CYS A 487 9.60 -25.09 -9.72
CA CYS A 487 8.26 -24.61 -10.05
C CYS A 487 8.08 -23.09 -9.86
N GLY A 488 9.13 -22.32 -10.17
CA GLY A 488 9.14 -20.86 -10.01
C GLY A 488 8.98 -20.37 -8.57
N GLY A 489 9.03 -21.26 -7.57
CA GLY A 489 8.70 -20.95 -6.17
C GLY A 489 7.20 -20.82 -5.90
N HIS A 490 6.35 -21.13 -6.87
CA HIS A 490 4.90 -20.92 -6.83
C HIS A 490 4.10 -22.20 -7.15
N GLY A 491 4.73 -23.36 -7.03
CA GLY A 491 4.10 -24.66 -7.20
C GLY A 491 4.78 -25.73 -6.35
N GLN A 492 4.06 -26.82 -6.11
CA GLN A 492 4.60 -28.01 -5.46
C GLN A 492 5.04 -29.01 -6.52
N CYS A 493 6.26 -29.53 -6.38
CA CYS A 493 6.75 -30.59 -7.25
C CYS A 493 6.14 -31.94 -6.83
N VAL A 494 5.35 -32.53 -7.74
CA VAL A 494 4.69 -33.82 -7.53
C VAL A 494 5.00 -34.71 -8.72
N SER A 495 5.77 -35.77 -8.50
CA SER A 495 6.12 -36.76 -9.53
C SER A 495 6.79 -36.17 -10.79
N GLY A 496 7.59 -35.10 -10.65
CA GLY A 496 8.29 -34.45 -11.77
C GLY A 496 7.48 -33.37 -12.48
N GLU A 497 6.23 -33.13 -12.07
CA GLU A 497 5.37 -32.07 -12.58
C GLU A 497 5.08 -31.00 -11.52
N CYS A 498 4.92 -29.76 -11.96
CA CYS A 498 4.59 -28.65 -11.07
C CYS A 498 3.08 -28.51 -10.90
N VAL A 499 2.60 -28.73 -9.68
CA VAL A 499 1.23 -28.42 -9.29
C VAL A 499 1.20 -26.99 -8.76
N CYS A 500 0.64 -26.06 -9.54
CA CYS A 500 0.68 -24.64 -9.21
C CYS A 500 -0.20 -24.29 -8.01
N LEU A 501 0.29 -23.37 -7.18
CA LEU A 501 -0.48 -22.76 -6.12
C LEU A 501 -1.65 -21.94 -6.71
N PRO A 502 -2.77 -21.79 -5.99
CA PRO A 502 -3.87 -20.93 -6.41
C PRO A 502 -3.37 -19.52 -6.76
N GLY A 503 -3.77 -19.02 -7.93
CA GLY A 503 -3.30 -17.75 -8.47
C GLY A 503 -2.10 -17.86 -9.43
N TRP A 504 -1.57 -19.06 -9.67
CA TRP A 504 -0.49 -19.33 -10.62
C TRP A 504 -0.85 -20.44 -11.60
N THR A 505 -0.26 -20.40 -12.80
CA THR A 505 -0.53 -21.33 -13.90
C THR A 505 0.71 -21.54 -14.78
N GLY A 506 0.59 -22.42 -15.78
CA GLY A 506 1.68 -22.84 -16.67
C GLY A 506 2.49 -24.01 -16.12
N GLU A 507 3.27 -24.67 -16.99
CA GLU A 507 4.04 -25.88 -16.66
C GLU A 507 5.11 -25.66 -15.57
N THR A 508 5.53 -24.41 -15.36
CA THR A 508 6.53 -24.01 -14.38
C THR A 508 5.97 -23.15 -13.26
N CYS A 509 4.66 -22.88 -13.24
CA CYS A 509 3.99 -22.02 -12.26
C CYS A 509 4.52 -20.58 -12.12
N ASP A 510 5.25 -20.06 -13.12
CA ASP A 510 5.78 -18.68 -13.12
C ASP A 510 4.77 -17.65 -13.65
N CYS A 511 3.59 -18.10 -14.09
CA CYS A 511 2.58 -17.23 -14.71
C CYS A 511 1.44 -16.94 -13.73
N PRO A 512 1.21 -15.69 -13.30
CA PRO A 512 0.07 -15.37 -12.45
C PRO A 512 -1.26 -15.45 -13.23
N VAL A 513 -2.30 -15.91 -12.55
CA VAL A 513 -3.69 -15.99 -13.06
C VAL A 513 -4.41 -14.65 -12.87
N SER A 514 -3.99 -13.84 -11.89
CA SER A 514 -4.57 -12.51 -11.66
C SER A 514 -4.36 -11.61 -12.86
N THR A 515 -5.44 -10.94 -13.27
CA THR A 515 -5.39 -9.89 -14.29
C THR A 515 -5.31 -8.48 -13.69
N GLU A 516 -5.23 -8.35 -12.36
CA GLU A 516 -5.27 -7.05 -11.68
C GLU A 516 -4.18 -6.09 -12.15
N SER A 517 -2.95 -6.58 -12.36
CA SER A 517 -1.84 -5.79 -12.88
C SER A 517 -2.01 -5.34 -14.33
N CYS A 518 -3.04 -5.84 -15.02
CA CYS A 518 -3.39 -5.51 -16.39
C CYS A 518 -4.65 -4.65 -16.48
N VAL A 519 -5.30 -4.26 -15.38
CA VAL A 519 -6.52 -3.45 -15.40
C VAL A 519 -6.13 -1.96 -15.31
N SER A 520 -6.66 -1.14 -16.23
CA SER A 520 -6.50 0.33 -16.20
C SER A 520 -7.47 1.00 -15.23
N ASP A 521 -7.26 2.28 -14.93
CA ASP A 521 -8.12 3.07 -14.03
C ASP A 521 -9.60 3.10 -14.46
N ASP A 522 -9.85 2.96 -15.77
CA ASP A 522 -11.18 2.85 -16.37
C ASP A 522 -11.82 1.46 -16.21
N GLY A 523 -11.14 0.52 -15.55
CA GLY A 523 -11.58 -0.86 -15.34
C GLY A 523 -11.39 -1.79 -16.55
N LEU A 524 -10.67 -1.36 -17.59
CA LEU A 524 -10.45 -2.14 -18.82
C LEU A 524 -9.14 -2.93 -18.75
N ILE A 525 -9.17 -4.19 -19.19
CA ILE A 525 -7.95 -5.00 -19.32
C ILE A 525 -7.12 -4.46 -20.50
N CYS A 526 -5.87 -4.08 -20.22
CA CYS A 526 -4.92 -3.51 -21.17
C CYS A 526 -5.51 -2.32 -21.93
N SER A 527 -6.21 -1.45 -21.20
CA SER A 527 -6.91 -0.27 -21.72
C SER A 527 -7.90 -0.59 -22.86
N GLY A 528 -8.32 -1.85 -22.99
CA GLY A 528 -9.17 -2.35 -24.09
C GLY A 528 -8.43 -2.67 -25.40
N TRP A 529 -7.09 -2.58 -25.43
CA TRP A 529 -6.27 -2.69 -26.65
C TRP A 529 -5.23 -3.80 -26.61
N GLY A 530 -5.43 -4.81 -25.76
CA GLY A 530 -4.53 -5.94 -25.65
C GLY A 530 -5.06 -7.06 -24.78
N LYS A 531 -4.23 -8.08 -24.60
CA LYS A 531 -4.52 -9.25 -23.77
C LYS A 531 -3.55 -9.33 -22.60
N CYS A 532 -4.07 -9.62 -21.41
CA CYS A 532 -3.23 -9.88 -20.25
C CYS A 532 -2.68 -11.31 -20.33
N VAL A 533 -1.36 -11.44 -20.42
CA VAL A 533 -0.65 -12.72 -20.45
C VAL A 533 0.37 -12.70 -19.32
N CYS A 534 0.20 -13.58 -18.33
CA CYS A 534 1.07 -13.68 -17.15
C CYS A 534 1.26 -12.34 -16.41
N GLY A 535 0.17 -11.60 -16.19
CA GLY A 535 0.20 -10.32 -15.47
C GLY A 535 0.80 -9.15 -16.26
N LYS A 536 1.05 -9.31 -17.57
CA LYS A 536 1.54 -8.25 -18.45
C LYS A 536 0.64 -8.10 -19.68
N CYS A 537 0.43 -6.86 -20.12
CA CYS A 537 -0.33 -6.59 -21.32
C CYS A 537 0.49 -6.83 -22.59
N VAL A 538 -0.09 -7.60 -23.50
CA VAL A 538 0.38 -7.77 -24.88
C VAL A 538 -0.58 -7.01 -25.78
N CYS A 539 -0.11 -5.91 -26.37
CA CYS A 539 -0.94 -5.03 -27.18
C CYS A 539 -1.29 -5.67 -28.53
N ASP A 540 -2.55 -5.55 -28.94
CA ASP A 540 -3.03 -6.09 -30.21
C ASP A 540 -2.50 -5.28 -31.41
N ASP A 541 -2.18 -4.00 -31.20
CA ASP A 541 -1.62 -3.10 -32.21
C ASP A 541 -0.18 -2.70 -31.87
N SER A 542 0.73 -2.93 -32.81
CA SER A 542 2.15 -2.54 -32.75
C SER A 542 2.41 -1.04 -32.55
N ARG A 543 1.42 -0.17 -32.82
CA ARG A 543 1.51 1.29 -32.63
C ARG A 543 1.19 1.73 -31.20
N ARG A 544 0.62 0.83 -30.40
CA ARG A 544 0.31 1.06 -28.99
C ARG A 544 1.43 0.52 -28.11
N SER A 545 1.74 1.24 -27.06
CA SER A 545 2.77 0.90 -26.08
C SER A 545 2.34 1.35 -24.68
N GLY A 546 3.17 1.11 -23.67
CA GLY A 546 2.79 1.33 -22.27
C GLY A 546 2.53 0.02 -21.54
N ALA A 547 2.45 0.10 -20.20
CA ALA A 547 2.29 -1.09 -19.35
C ALA A 547 0.92 -1.76 -19.56
N LEU A 548 -0.07 -0.97 -19.99
CA LEU A 548 -1.46 -1.34 -20.22
C LEU A 548 -1.92 -0.99 -21.65
N CYS A 549 -1.01 -0.83 -22.62
CA CYS A 549 -1.32 -0.45 -24.02
C CYS A 549 -2.03 0.91 -24.18
N GLU A 550 -1.85 1.79 -23.20
CA GLU A 550 -2.50 3.10 -23.07
C GLU A 550 -1.87 4.17 -23.98
N LYS A 551 -0.58 4.05 -24.28
CA LYS A 551 0.15 5.07 -25.05
C LYS A 551 -0.01 4.81 -26.54
N CYS A 552 -0.61 5.75 -27.25
CA CYS A 552 -0.65 5.74 -28.70
C CYS A 552 -0.38 7.13 -29.30
N PRO A 553 0.89 7.51 -29.48
CA PRO A 553 1.28 8.84 -29.97
C PRO A 553 0.74 9.20 -31.36
N ILE A 554 0.36 8.19 -32.16
CA ILE A 554 -0.15 8.34 -33.54
C ILE A 554 -1.68 8.15 -33.59
N CYS A 555 -2.30 7.65 -32.52
CA CYS A 555 -3.76 7.59 -32.43
C CYS A 555 -4.36 8.94 -32.06
N ASP A 556 -3.55 9.86 -31.53
CA ASP A 556 -4.01 11.18 -31.14
C ASP A 556 -4.08 12.09 -32.39
N SER A 557 -5.15 11.90 -33.15
CA SER A 557 -5.58 12.88 -34.13
C SER A 557 -7.10 13.04 -34.13
N SER A 558 -7.47 14.25 -33.71
CA SER A 558 -8.54 15.06 -34.29
C SER A 558 -9.92 15.00 -33.62
N CYS A 559 -10.48 16.20 -33.53
CA CYS A 559 -11.85 16.61 -33.20
C CYS A 559 -12.98 15.72 -33.79
N GLN A 560 -12.66 14.82 -34.73
CA GLN A 560 -13.57 13.84 -35.33
C GLN A 560 -14.16 12.83 -34.34
N SER A 561 -13.40 12.39 -33.32
CA SER A 561 -13.93 11.49 -32.28
C SER A 561 -15.05 12.12 -31.44
N HIS A 562 -15.11 13.45 -31.41
CA HIS A 562 -16.10 14.23 -30.67
C HIS A 562 -17.22 14.81 -31.56
N TRP A 563 -17.17 14.56 -32.88
CA TRP A 563 -18.15 15.10 -33.84
C TRP A 563 -19.56 14.55 -33.62
N SER A 564 -19.68 13.34 -33.05
CA SER A 564 -20.95 12.75 -32.62
C SER A 564 -21.59 13.53 -31.48
N CYS A 565 -20.81 13.98 -30.50
CA CYS A 565 -21.29 14.82 -29.39
C CYS A 565 -21.67 16.23 -29.87
N VAL A 566 -20.86 16.82 -30.76
CA VAL A 566 -21.17 18.13 -31.38
C VAL A 566 -22.48 18.07 -32.17
N ASN A 567 -22.70 17.04 -32.99
CA ASN A 567 -23.98 16.85 -33.71
C ASN A 567 -25.18 16.61 -32.79
N CYS A 568 -24.97 15.87 -31.70
CA CYS A 568 -26.02 15.58 -30.72
C CYS A 568 -26.50 16.86 -30.00
N HIS A 569 -25.59 17.80 -29.73
CA HIS A 569 -25.90 19.10 -29.14
C HIS A 569 -26.42 20.13 -30.16
N LEU A 570 -26.01 20.08 -31.43
CA LEU A 570 -26.45 21.01 -32.49
C LEU A 570 -27.83 20.68 -33.08
N SER A 571 -28.35 19.47 -32.91
CA SER A 571 -29.71 19.12 -33.35
C SER A 571 -30.77 19.82 -32.48
N ASN A 572 -31.03 21.10 -32.76
CA ASN A 572 -32.06 21.96 -32.16
C ASN A 572 -33.49 21.46 -32.45
N GLY A 573 -33.90 20.32 -31.88
CA GLY A 573 -35.28 19.85 -32.11
C GLY A 573 -35.74 18.53 -31.52
N LEU A 574 -35.13 17.99 -30.46
CA LEU A 574 -35.65 16.77 -29.82
C LEU A 574 -35.82 16.95 -28.31
N GLY A 575 -36.95 16.47 -27.78
CA GLY A 575 -37.44 16.76 -26.43
C GLY A 575 -36.49 16.40 -25.29
N SER A 576 -36.81 16.95 -24.11
CA SER A 576 -36.20 16.80 -22.78
C SER A 576 -35.32 15.56 -22.57
N ASP A 577 -35.81 14.38 -22.95
CA ASP A 577 -35.16 13.10 -22.62
C ASP A 577 -33.93 12.82 -23.50
N ALA A 578 -33.91 13.29 -24.75
CA ALA A 578 -32.76 13.15 -25.65
C ALA A 578 -31.58 14.05 -25.23
N TYR A 579 -31.89 15.23 -24.68
CA TYR A 579 -30.89 16.16 -24.15
C TYR A 579 -30.19 15.60 -22.91
N GLN A 580 -30.93 14.97 -21.99
CA GLN A 580 -30.34 14.33 -20.81
C GLN A 580 -29.47 13.11 -21.18
N LEU A 581 -29.90 12.31 -22.16
CA LEU A 581 -29.12 11.16 -22.62
C LEU A 581 -27.80 11.60 -23.26
N CYS A 582 -27.82 12.69 -24.04
CA CYS A 582 -26.65 13.30 -24.66
C CYS A 582 -25.68 13.85 -23.59
N ASN A 583 -26.21 14.55 -22.58
CA ASN A 583 -25.42 15.11 -21.49
C ASN A 583 -24.77 14.03 -20.61
N HIS A 584 -25.43 12.88 -20.43
CA HIS A 584 -24.86 11.75 -19.68
C HIS A 584 -23.78 10.99 -20.47
N SER A 585 -23.89 10.95 -21.81
CA SER A 585 -22.95 10.19 -22.65
C SER A 585 -21.74 11.01 -23.13
N CYS A 586 -21.85 12.35 -23.18
CA CYS A 586 -20.79 13.26 -23.62
C CYS A 586 -20.14 14.09 -22.47
N ALA A 587 -20.44 13.75 -21.21
CA ALA A 587 -20.04 14.51 -20.01
C ALA A 587 -18.51 14.70 -19.80
N ALA A 588 -17.68 13.89 -20.46
CA ALA A 588 -16.22 13.93 -20.30
C ALA A 588 -15.50 14.96 -21.19
N SER A 589 -16.23 15.70 -22.04
CA SER A 589 -15.65 16.71 -22.95
C SER A 589 -16.36 18.04 -22.75
N SER A 590 -15.65 19.03 -22.20
CA SER A 590 -16.13 20.40 -21.99
C SER A 590 -16.40 21.09 -23.33
N VAL A 591 -17.61 20.95 -23.85
CA VAL A 591 -18.12 21.77 -24.96
C VAL A 591 -18.64 23.09 -24.37
N GLU A 592 -17.84 24.15 -24.47
CA GLU A 592 -18.29 25.51 -24.15
C GLU A 592 -19.04 26.11 -25.34
N TYR A 593 -20.21 26.69 -25.08
CA TYR A 593 -20.94 27.50 -26.06
C TYR A 593 -20.37 28.91 -26.05
N VAL A 594 -19.67 29.29 -27.12
CA VAL A 594 -19.23 30.66 -27.34
C VAL A 594 -20.32 31.38 -28.11
N ASP A 595 -21.21 32.06 -27.38
CA ASP A 595 -22.07 33.06 -27.99
C ASP A 595 -21.22 34.32 -28.26
N ASP A 596 -21.17 34.70 -29.53
CA ASP A 596 -20.66 35.98 -30.03
C ASP A 596 -19.12 36.10 -30.24
N ILE A 597 -18.65 35.64 -31.41
CA ILE A 597 -17.31 35.99 -31.92
C ILE A 597 -17.40 37.34 -32.62
N THR A 598 -17.37 38.43 -31.85
CA THR A 598 -17.11 39.77 -32.40
C THR A 598 -15.63 40.13 -32.21
N GLY A 599 -14.87 40.04 -33.31
CA GLY A 599 -13.60 40.74 -33.56
C GLY A 599 -12.42 40.36 -32.66
N THR A 600 -11.38 39.71 -33.17
CA THR A 600 -10.41 40.37 -34.05
C THR A 600 -9.45 39.33 -34.62
N TYR A 601 -9.42 39.23 -35.95
CA TYR A 601 -8.33 38.56 -36.66
C TYR A 601 -7.10 39.46 -36.61
N SER A 602 -6.00 38.99 -36.02
CA SER A 602 -4.66 39.44 -36.38
C SER A 602 -3.83 38.22 -36.75
N THR A 603 -3.97 37.81 -38.01
CA THR A 603 -2.94 37.02 -38.70
C THR A 603 -1.66 37.85 -38.77
N LYS A 604 -0.53 37.30 -38.35
CA LYS A 604 0.74 37.44 -39.09
C LYS A 604 1.79 36.43 -38.63
N HIS A 605 2.12 35.58 -39.62
CA HIS A 605 3.32 34.81 -39.93
C HIS A 605 4.19 34.20 -38.84
#